data_AF-G5K4L2-F1
#
_entry.id   AF-G5K4L2-F1
#
_cell.length_a   1.000
_cell.length_b   1.000
_cell.length_c   1.000
_cell.angle_alpha   90.00
_cell.angle_beta   90.00
_cell.angle_gamma   90.00
#
_symmetry.space_group_name_H-M   'P 1'
#
loop_
_entity.id
_entity.type
_entity.pdbx_description
1 polymer ?
#
loop_
_entity_poly.entity_id
_entity_poly.type
_entity_poly.pdbx_seq_one_letter_code
_entity_poly.pdbx_strand_id
1 'polypeptide(L)'
;MFAQQLRTELAESHLPKVVNNKLYVEKGKKSLAFGQYKSHDFRKTSQTGRGYQPMLFHLTTSKLTLEGERLHIHFKWESGLERIFIYDFQEKS
;
A
#
# COMPACT_ATOMS: atom_id res chain seq x y z
N MET A 1 -3.07 -1.44 -14.42
CA MET A 1 -3.33 -0.05 -13.98
C MET A 1 -3.04 0.17 -12.50
N PHE A 2 -3.71 -0.51 -11.53
CA PHE A 2 -3.44 -0.33 -10.09
C PHE A 2 -2.00 -0.66 -9.67
N ALA A 3 -1.51 -1.87 -9.99
CA ALA A 3 -0.20 -2.32 -9.53
C ALA A 3 0.94 -1.40 -10.02
N GLN A 4 0.79 -0.84 -11.23
CA GLN A 4 1.75 0.11 -11.78
C GLN A 4 1.72 1.43 -11.03
N GLN A 5 0.53 1.97 -10.73
CA GLN A 5 0.39 3.18 -9.93
C GLN A 5 1.01 3.00 -8.53
N LEU A 6 0.74 1.87 -7.86
CA LEU A 6 1.32 1.58 -6.56
C LEU A 6 2.85 1.47 -6.65
N ARG A 7 3.38 0.75 -7.65
CA ARG A 7 4.83 0.66 -7.88
C ARG A 7 5.48 2.03 -8.06
N THR A 8 4.89 2.92 -8.87
CA THR A 8 5.42 4.28 -9.08
C THR A 8 5.43 5.08 -7.78
N GLU A 9 4.38 4.98 -6.97
CA GLU A 9 4.34 5.66 -5.67
C GLU A 9 5.42 5.13 -4.71
N LEU A 10 5.64 3.80 -4.69
CA LEU A 10 6.63 3.17 -3.82
C LEU A 10 8.07 3.41 -4.29
N ALA A 11 8.32 3.46 -5.60
CA ALA A 11 9.64 3.71 -6.18
C ALA A 11 10.23 5.06 -5.78
N GLU A 12 9.37 6.08 -5.71
CA GLU A 12 9.74 7.43 -5.27
C GLU A 12 9.74 7.60 -3.74
N SER A 13 9.55 6.50 -2.99
CA SER A 13 9.45 6.51 -1.53
C SER A 13 10.61 5.80 -0.84
N HIS A 14 10.74 6.01 0.47
CA HIS A 14 11.78 5.46 1.32
C HIS A 14 11.27 5.22 2.75
N LEU A 15 12.08 4.53 3.56
CA LEU A 15 11.83 4.21 4.97
C LEU A 15 10.46 3.53 5.19
N PRO A 16 10.19 2.37 4.53
CA PRO A 16 8.91 1.69 4.67
C PRO A 16 8.71 1.19 6.10
N LYS A 17 7.51 1.39 6.63
CA LYS A 17 7.07 0.82 7.91
C LYS A 17 5.64 0.34 7.82
N VAL A 18 5.35 -0.86 8.31
CA VAL A 18 3.97 -1.34 8.44
C VAL A 18 3.52 -1.25 9.90
N VAL A 19 2.43 -0.54 10.16
CA VAL A 19 1.80 -0.40 11.49
C VAL A 19 0.29 -0.50 11.34
N ASN A 20 -0.38 -1.29 12.19
CA ASN A 20 -1.84 -1.44 12.18
C ASN A 20 -2.40 -1.75 10.77
N ASN A 21 -1.72 -2.64 10.04
CA ASN A 21 -2.08 -3.03 8.68
C ASN A 21 -2.11 -1.86 7.67
N LYS A 22 -1.26 -0.86 7.88
CA LYS A 22 -1.01 0.24 6.95
C LYS A 22 0.48 0.38 6.72
N LEU A 23 0.85 0.56 5.46
CA LEU A 23 2.19 0.93 5.06
C LEU A 23 2.35 2.44 5.16
N TYR A 24 3.41 2.88 5.82
CA TYR A 24 3.86 4.26 5.89
C TYR A 24 5.17 4.35 5.13
N VAL A 25 5.30 5.39 4.31
CA VAL A 25 6.53 5.69 3.55
C VAL A 25 6.75 7.19 3.50
N GLU A 26 8.01 7.59 3.34
CA GLU A 26 8.39 8.97 3.10
C GLU A 26 8.65 9.20 1.61
N LYS A 27 8.08 10.27 1.06
CA LYS A 27 8.23 10.67 -0.35
C LYS A 27 8.59 12.15 -0.39
N GLY A 28 9.88 12.43 -0.56
CA GLY A 28 10.43 13.77 -0.36
C GLY A 28 10.14 14.28 1.05
N LYS A 29 9.42 15.41 1.18
CA LYS A 29 9.01 15.98 2.48
C LYS A 29 7.62 15.52 2.95
N LYS A 30 7.00 14.56 2.26
CA LYS A 30 5.63 14.10 2.54
C LYS A 30 5.64 12.69 3.11
N SER A 31 4.92 12.51 4.20
CA SER A 31 4.64 11.19 4.77
C SER A 31 3.30 10.69 4.22
N LEU A 32 3.35 9.55 3.53
CA LEU A 32 2.21 8.90 2.91
C LEU A 32 1.87 7.62 3.66
N ALA A 33 0.59 7.26 3.65
CA ALA A 33 0.10 6.00 4.17
C ALA A 33 -0.75 5.28 3.12
N PHE A 34 -0.59 3.95 3.05
CA PHE A 34 -1.33 3.06 2.16
C PHE A 34 -1.96 1.95 3.00
N GLY A 35 -3.24 1.70 2.79
CA GLY A 35 -3.92 0.64 3.51
C GLY A 35 -5.40 0.57 3.21
N GLN A 36 -6.05 -0.46 3.75
CA GLN A 36 -7.49 -0.57 3.68
C GLN A 36 -8.16 0.53 4.51
N TYR A 37 -9.17 1.13 3.93
CA TYR A 37 -10.10 1.98 4.65
C TYR A 37 -11.41 1.23 4.84
N LYS A 38 -11.76 1.01 6.11
CA LYS A 38 -12.87 0.13 6.50
C LYS A 38 -12.75 -1.21 5.75
N SER A 39 -13.85 -1.75 5.27
CA SER A 39 -13.95 -3.04 4.60
C SER A 39 -14.28 -2.90 3.11
N HIS A 40 -13.90 -1.79 2.45
CA HIS A 40 -14.37 -1.51 1.08
C HIS A 40 -13.26 -1.23 0.07
N ASP A 41 -12.26 -0.42 0.44
CA ASP A 41 -11.26 0.03 -0.53
C ASP A 41 -9.86 0.19 0.07
N PHE A 42 -8.84 -0.04 -0.74
CA PHE A 42 -7.45 0.27 -0.43
C PHE A 42 -7.10 1.62 -1.04
N ARG A 43 -6.54 2.52 -0.23
CA ARG A 43 -6.32 3.91 -0.61
C ARG A 43 -4.99 4.45 -0.14
N LYS A 44 -4.56 5.51 -0.81
CA LYS A 44 -3.46 6.38 -0.38
C LYS A 44 -4.03 7.52 0.46
N THR A 45 -3.43 7.79 1.61
CA THR A 45 -3.76 8.93 2.49
C THR A 45 -2.49 9.69 2.89
N SER A 46 -2.63 10.96 3.29
CA SER A 46 -1.55 11.63 4.03
C SER A 46 -1.37 10.98 5.42
N GLN A 47 -0.24 11.27 6.08
CA GLN A 47 -0.03 10.90 7.49
C GLN A 47 -1.12 11.44 8.43
N THR A 48 -1.73 12.57 8.08
CA THR A 48 -2.85 13.17 8.84
C THR A 48 -4.24 12.65 8.42
N GLY A 49 -4.30 11.69 7.50
CA GLY A 49 -5.55 11.07 7.04
C GLY A 49 -6.38 11.90 6.05
N ARG A 50 -5.85 13.02 5.53
CA ARG A 50 -6.52 13.85 4.51
C ARG A 50 -6.02 13.49 3.11
N GLY A 51 -6.97 13.29 2.19
CA GLY A 51 -6.72 12.87 0.81
C GLY A 51 -7.13 11.42 0.62
N TYR A 52 -8.22 11.19 -0.09
CA TYR A 52 -8.85 9.88 -0.24
C TYR A 52 -8.77 9.41 -1.68
N GLN A 53 -7.58 9.25 -2.24
CA GLN A 53 -7.48 8.64 -3.57
C GLN A 53 -7.62 7.12 -3.40
N PRO A 54 -8.78 6.52 -3.76
CA PRO A 54 -8.93 5.08 -3.72
C PRO A 54 -8.09 4.50 -4.86
N MET A 55 -7.44 3.37 -4.61
CA MET A 55 -6.60 2.70 -5.59
C MET A 55 -7.14 1.33 -5.97
N LEU A 56 -7.80 0.63 -5.04
CA LEU A 56 -8.55 -0.60 -5.30
C LEU A 56 -9.90 -0.55 -4.59
N PHE A 57 -10.93 -1.08 -5.23
CA PHE A 57 -12.29 -1.19 -4.71
C PHE A 57 -12.72 -2.65 -4.52
N HIS A 58 -13.82 -2.85 -3.81
CA HIS A 58 -14.47 -4.15 -3.56
C HIS A 58 -13.54 -5.16 -2.88
N LEU A 59 -12.68 -4.65 -1.99
CA LEU A 59 -11.80 -5.48 -1.16
C LEU A 59 -12.51 -5.89 0.11
N THR A 60 -12.60 -7.19 0.35
CA THR A 60 -13.00 -7.73 1.65
C THR A 60 -11.90 -7.50 2.66
N THR A 61 -10.66 -7.85 2.31
CA THR A 61 -9.51 -7.69 3.19
C THR A 61 -8.25 -7.32 2.40
N SER A 62 -7.34 -6.63 3.06
CA SER A 62 -5.93 -6.55 2.67
C SER A 62 -5.06 -6.83 3.89
N LYS A 63 -3.97 -7.56 3.71
CA LYS A 63 -3.00 -7.84 4.77
C LYS A 63 -1.63 -7.41 4.29
N LEU A 64 -0.99 -6.53 5.06
CA LEU A 64 0.33 -6.01 4.77
C LEU A 64 1.34 -6.59 5.75
N THR A 65 2.44 -7.12 5.21
CA THR A 65 3.61 -7.52 6.00
C THR A 65 4.87 -6.92 5.36
N LEU A 66 5.81 -6.53 6.22
CA LEU A 66 7.09 -5.99 5.80
C LEU A 66 8.18 -6.85 6.45
N GLU A 67 8.98 -7.50 5.61
CA GLU A 67 10.08 -8.36 6.02
C GLU A 67 11.39 -7.69 5.58
N GLY A 68 12.05 -7.01 6.51
CA GLY A 68 13.15 -6.11 6.18
C GLY A 68 12.67 -4.95 5.30
N GLU A 69 13.10 -4.95 4.05
CA GLU A 69 12.69 -3.99 3.02
C GLU A 69 11.82 -4.60 1.92
N ARG A 70 11.29 -5.80 2.14
CA ARG A 70 10.36 -6.45 1.21
C ARG A 70 8.93 -6.36 1.73
N LEU A 71 8.09 -5.68 0.95
CA LEU A 71 6.68 -5.51 1.24
C LEU A 71 5.86 -6.59 0.55
N HIS A 72 5.00 -7.24 1.32
CA HIS A 72 3.98 -8.15 0.86
C HIS A 72 2.60 -7.58 1.18
N ILE A 73 1.76 -7.46 0.15
CA ILE A 73 0.35 -7.11 0.33
C ILE A 73 -0.51 -8.21 -0.26
N HIS A 74 -1.26 -8.91 0.59
CA HIS A 74 -2.27 -9.86 0.17
C HIS A 74 -3.61 -9.15 0.09
N PHE A 75 -4.22 -9.14 -1.08
CA PHE A 75 -5.53 -8.57 -1.34
C PHE A 75 -6.55 -9.68 -1.58
N LYS A 76 -7.74 -9.53 -0.98
CA LYS A 76 -8.89 -10.38 -1.19
C LYS A 76 -10.09 -9.54 -1.59
N TRP A 77 -10.70 -9.88 -2.72
CA TRP A 77 -11.90 -9.21 -3.23
C TRP A 77 -13.17 -9.94 -2.80
N GLU A 78 -14.29 -9.22 -2.78
CA GLU A 78 -15.63 -9.77 -2.54
C GLU A 78 -15.99 -10.92 -3.48
N SER A 79 -15.44 -10.93 -4.69
CA SER A 79 -15.58 -12.03 -5.66
C SER A 79 -14.87 -13.33 -5.27
N GLY A 80 -14.07 -13.32 -4.19
CA GLY A 80 -13.20 -14.43 -3.80
C GLY A 80 -11.84 -14.43 -4.52
N LEU A 81 -11.59 -13.50 -5.43
CA LEU A 81 -10.28 -13.33 -6.06
C LEU A 81 -9.24 -12.96 -5.01
N GLU A 82 -8.07 -13.59 -5.08
CA GLU A 82 -6.92 -13.25 -4.25
C GLU A 82 -5.70 -12.90 -5.11
N ARG A 83 -4.96 -11.88 -4.69
CA ARG A 83 -3.72 -11.44 -5.31
C ARG A 83 -2.70 -11.07 -4.26
N ILE A 84 -1.44 -11.44 -4.52
CA ILE A 84 -0.31 -11.03 -3.70
C ILE A 84 0.51 -10.03 -4.51
N PHE A 85 0.71 -8.85 -3.96
CA PHE A 85 1.61 -7.84 -4.48
C PHE A 85 2.89 -7.86 -3.66
N ILE A 86 4.02 -8.04 -4.33
CA ILE A 86 5.34 -8.04 -3.72
C ILE A 86 6.15 -6.89 -4.32
N TYR A 87 6.78 -6.13 -3.43
CA TYR A 87 7.63 -5.00 -3.79
C TYR A 87 8.87 -4.99 -2.92
N ASP A 88 10.04 -4.86 -3.56
CA ASP A 88 11.32 -4.76 -2.87
C ASP A 88 11.81 -3.31 -2.92
N PHE A 89 12.06 -2.70 -1.77
CA PHE A 89 12.54 -1.32 -1.72
C PHE A 89 14.04 -1.19 -2.03
N GLN A 90 14.78 -2.31 -2.04
CA GLN A 90 16.21 -2.36 -2.32
C GLN A 90 16.57 -2.33 -3.82
N GLU A 91 15.62 -2.57 -4.72
CA GLU A 91 15.83 -2.40 -6.17
C GLU A 91 15.84 -0.91 -6.55
N LYS A 92 16.90 -0.21 -6.18
CA LYS A 92 17.32 1.06 -6.80
C LYS A 92 18.68 0.80 -7.46
N SER A 93 18.67 0.17 -8.63
CA SER A 93 19.81 0.17 -9.56
C SER A 93 19.68 1.29 -10.57
#